data_AF-F0RWP6-F1
#
_entry.id   AF-F0RWP6-F1
#
_cell.length_a   1.000
_cell.length_b   1.000
_cell.length_c   1.000
_cell.angle_alpha   90.00
_cell.angle_beta   90.00
_cell.angle_gamma   90.00
#
_symmetry.space_group_name_H-M   'P 1'
#
loop_
_entity.id
_entity.type
_entity.pdbx_description
1 polymer ?
#
loop_
_entity_poly.entity_id
_entity_poly.type
_entity_poly.pdbx_seq_one_letter_code
_entity_poly.pdbx_strand_id
1 'polypeptide(L)'
;MRYVVQVFASAFRIRKIVNDGEFCILYSDSDPSIDCIYVTDKWILSNQAKPGGYYIAYDNGDSEYVEEDEFKMRATFVDQD
;
A
#
# COMPACT_ATOMS: atom_id res chain seq x y z
N MET A 1 0.59 -10.50 -26.41
CA MET A 1 0.87 -9.69 -25.20
C MET A 1 0.60 -10.57 -24.00
N ARG A 2 1.57 -10.74 -23.10
CA ARG A 2 1.36 -11.41 -21.80
C ARG A 2 0.94 -10.32 -20.83
N TYR A 3 -0.27 -10.41 -20.30
CA TYR A 3 -0.71 -9.58 -19.18
C TYR A 3 -0.27 -10.30 -17.91
N VAL A 4 0.64 -9.70 -17.15
CA VAL A 4 0.96 -10.19 -15.80
C VAL A 4 -0.14 -9.63 -14.91
N VAL A 5 -1.09 -10.49 -14.55
CA VAL A 5 -2.06 -10.19 -13.49
C VAL A 5 -1.28 -10.23 -12.19
N GLN A 6 -0.86 -9.06 -11.70
CA GLN A 6 -0.21 -8.96 -10.41
C GLN A 6 -1.32 -8.98 -9.35
N VAL A 7 -1.61 -10.18 -8.84
CA VAL A 7 -2.54 -10.38 -7.73
C VAL A 7 -1.94 -9.70 -6.51
N PHE A 8 -2.60 -8.66 -6.00
CA PHE A 8 -2.19 -8.02 -4.75
C PHE A 8 -2.56 -8.97 -3.60
N ALA A 9 -1.59 -9.32 -2.76
CA ALA A 9 -1.88 -10.12 -1.56
C ALA A 9 -2.70 -9.30 -0.56
N SER A 10 -2.39 -8.01 -0.42
CA SER A 10 -3.19 -7.03 0.32
C SER A 10 -2.80 -5.59 -0.08
N ALA A 11 -3.79 -4.71 -0.26
CA ALA A 11 -3.60 -3.28 -0.45
C ALA A 11 -4.26 -2.49 0.68
N PHE A 12 -3.58 -1.46 1.17
CA PHE A 12 -3.94 -0.73 2.39
C PHE A 12 -3.83 0.77 2.15
N ARG A 13 -4.95 1.50 2.17
CA ARG A 13 -4.90 2.96 2.02
C ARG A 13 -4.38 3.60 3.28
N ILE A 14 -3.42 4.51 3.12
CA ILE A 14 -2.72 5.16 4.22
C ILE A 14 -3.47 6.44 4.57
N ARG A 15 -4.11 6.49 5.74
CA ARG A 15 -4.73 7.70 6.29
C ARG A 15 -3.72 8.59 7.02
N LYS A 16 -2.80 7.98 7.76
CA LYS A 16 -1.82 8.67 8.60
C LYS A 16 -0.56 7.83 8.71
N ILE A 17 0.59 8.51 8.73
CA ILE A 17 1.90 7.92 8.95
C ILE A 17 2.44 8.47 10.26
N VAL A 18 2.86 7.60 11.16
CA VAL A 18 3.61 7.96 12.38
C VAL A 18 4.95 7.26 12.32
N ASN A 19 6.04 8.03 12.45
CA ASN A 19 7.38 7.46 12.52
C ASN A 19 7.74 7.30 14.00
N ASP A 20 7.99 6.05 14.42
CA ASP A 20 8.35 5.68 15.79
C ASP A 20 9.86 5.36 15.90
N GLY A 21 10.66 5.84 14.94
CA GLY A 21 12.10 5.59 14.84
C GLY A 21 12.43 4.25 14.18
N GLU A 22 11.95 3.15 14.76
CA GLU A 22 12.18 1.79 14.22
C GLU A 22 11.14 1.36 13.19
N PHE A 23 9.92 1.91 13.30
CA PHE A 23 8.77 1.53 12.48
C PHE A 23 8.04 2.76 11.94
N CYS A 24 7.38 2.59 10.79
CA CYS A 24 6.28 3.44 10.39
C CYS A 24 4.95 2.76 10.74
N ILE A 25 4.07 3.49 11.42
CA ILE A 25 2.69 3.07 11.70
C ILE A 25 1.80 3.68 10.63
N LEU A 26 1.15 2.84 9.83
CA LEU A 26 0.22 3.25 8.78
C LEU A 26 -1.21 2.96 9.24
N TYR A 27 -2.05 3.98 9.33
CA TYR A 27 -3.46 3.83 9.73
C TYR A 27 -4.37 3.69 8.53
N SER A 28 -5.41 2.85 8.62
CA SER A 28 -6.41 2.67 7.54
C SER A 28 -7.52 3.70 7.64
N ASP A 29 -8.20 3.95 6.52
CA ASP A 29 -9.53 4.54 6.47
C ASP A 29 -10.57 3.65 5.75
N SER A 30 -10.12 2.57 5.11
CA SER A 30 -10.89 1.85 4.08
C SER A 30 -11.40 0.51 4.56
N ASP A 31 -10.69 -0.12 5.50
CA ASP A 31 -11.09 -1.39 6.11
C ASP A 31 -11.21 -1.23 7.64
N PRO A 32 -12.43 -1.27 8.21
CA PRO A 32 -12.62 -1.14 9.65
C PRO A 32 -12.07 -2.32 10.45
N SER A 33 -11.68 -3.43 9.81
CA SER A 33 -11.04 -4.57 10.47
C SER A 33 -9.55 -4.37 10.71
N ILE A 34 -8.93 -3.40 10.04
CA ILE A 34 -7.50 -3.09 10.19
C ILE A 34 -7.34 -1.63 10.66
N ASP A 35 -6.99 -1.44 11.93
CA ASP A 35 -6.75 -0.10 12.48
C ASP A 35 -5.40 0.47 11.98
N CYS A 36 -4.33 -0.31 12.13
CA CYS A 36 -3.00 0.07 11.65
C CYS A 36 -2.09 -1.12 11.34
N ILE A 37 -1.03 -0.85 10.56
CA ILE A 37 0.08 -1.77 10.29
C ILE A 37 1.41 -1.14 10.68
N TYR A 38 2.33 -1.96 11.17
CA TYR A 38 3.70 -1.57 11.50
C TYR A 38 4.63 -2.06 10.39
N VAL A 39 5.37 -1.14 9.77
CA VAL A 39 6.29 -1.47 8.66
C VAL A 39 7.71 -1.06 8.99
N THR A 40 8.66 -1.95 8.71
CA THR A 40 10.11 -1.72 8.81
C THR A 40 10.75 -1.38 7.46
N ASP A 41 9.94 -1.20 6.42
CA ASP A 41 10.43 -0.93 5.09
C ASP A 41 11.16 0.42 5.06
N LYS A 42 12.47 0.37 4.77
CA LYS A 42 13.38 1.52 4.77
C LYS A 42 12.92 2.62 3.82
N TRP A 43 12.24 2.24 2.74
CA TRP A 43 11.74 3.22 1.77
C TRP A 43 10.59 4.05 2.36
N ILE A 44 9.67 3.41 3.08
CA ILE A 44 8.57 4.10 3.79
C ILE A 44 9.12 4.95 4.93
N LEU A 45 10.10 4.41 5.68
CA LEU A 45 10.81 5.14 6.73
C LEU A 45 11.55 6.38 6.20
N SER A 46 11.89 6.42 4.90
CA SER A 46 12.53 7.58 4.24
C SER A 46 11.57 8.71 3.85
N ASN A 47 10.31 8.69 4.32
CA ASN A 47 9.27 9.72 4.11
C ASN A 47 8.85 9.94 2.64
N GLN A 48 9.00 8.94 1.78
CA GLN A 48 8.50 9.04 0.41
C GLN A 48 7.01 8.67 0.30
N ALA A 49 6.50 7.87 1.23
CA ALA A 49 5.07 7.57 1.35
C ALA A 49 4.29 8.76 1.94
N LYS A 50 3.05 8.95 1.49
CA LYS A 50 2.16 10.01 1.96
C LYS A 50 0.76 9.50 2.29
N PRO A 51 0.04 10.18 3.20
CA PRO A 51 -1.39 9.98 3.35
C PRO A 51 -2.13 10.12 2.01
N GLY A 52 -3.13 9.28 1.79
CA GLY A 52 -3.92 9.19 0.56
C GLY A 52 -3.47 8.06 -0.38
N GLY A 53 -2.18 7.75 -0.41
CA GLY A 53 -1.64 6.63 -1.19
C GLY A 53 -1.92 5.26 -0.56
N TYR A 54 -1.48 4.22 -1.25
CA TYR A 54 -1.67 2.82 -0.88
C TYR A 54 -0.34 2.15 -0.58
N TYR A 55 -0.30 1.42 0.53
CA TYR A 55 0.71 0.41 0.78
C TYR A 55 0.24 -0.92 0.20
N ILE A 56 1.08 -1.57 -0.59
CA ILE A 56 0.79 -2.87 -1.19
C ILE A 56 1.81 -3.86 -0.66
N ALA A 57 1.31 -4.94 -0.06
CA ALA A 57 2.11 -6.10 0.32
C ALA A 57 1.85 -7.23 -0.67
N TYR A 58 2.93 -7.86 -1.12
CA TYR A 58 2.91 -8.99 -2.05
C TYR A 58 3.20 -10.31 -1.33
N ASP A 59 2.69 -11.42 -1.88
CA ASP A 59 2.87 -12.76 -1.29
C ASP A 59 4.34 -13.21 -1.25
N ASN A 60 5.18 -12.63 -2.10
CA ASN A 60 6.61 -12.90 -2.12
C ASN A 60 7.39 -12.16 -1.01
N GLY A 61 6.69 -11.39 -0.16
CA GLY A 61 7.27 -10.60 0.92
C GLY A 61 7.74 -9.21 0.49
N ASP A 62 7.61 -8.85 -0.79
CA ASP A 62 7.89 -7.49 -1.25
C ASP A 62 6.76 -6.54 -0.86
N SER A 63 7.10 -5.26 -0.79
CA SER A 63 6.14 -4.19 -0.58
C SER A 63 6.44 -2.99 -1.45
N GLU A 64 5.39 -2.22 -1.75
CA GLU A 64 5.55 -0.93 -2.41
C GLU A 64 4.52 0.09 -1.91
N TYR A 65 4.78 1.35 -2.23
CA TYR A 65 3.84 2.44 -2.09
C TYR A 65 3.39 2.89 -3.48
N VAL A 66 2.11 3.15 -3.63
CA VAL A 66 1.50 3.62 -4.88
C VAL A 66 0.60 4.82 -4.58
N GLU A 67 0.69 5.86 -5.40
CA GLU A 67 -0.22 7.02 -5.32
C GLU A 67 -1.66 6.60 -5.66
N GLU A 68 -2.67 7.30 -5.12
CA GLU A 68 -4.09 6.93 -5.29
C GLU A 68 -4.52 6.83 -6.75
N ASP A 69 -4.09 7.76 -7.60
CA ASP A 69 -4.44 7.78 -9.02
C ASP A 69 -3.83 6.59 -9.76
N GLU A 70 -2.58 6.26 -9.46
CA GLU A 70 -1.90 5.11 -10.05
C GLU A 70 -2.54 3.79 -9.58
N PHE A 71 -2.88 3.70 -8.30
CA PHE A 71 -3.57 2.54 -7.74
C PHE A 71 -4.93 2.32 -8.43
N LYS A 72 -5.73 3.37 -8.60
CA LYS A 72 -7.02 3.29 -9.30
C LYS A 72 -6.85 2.89 -10.76
N MET A 73 -5.85 3.44 -11.46
CA MET A 73 -5.55 3.02 -12.82
C MET A 73 -5.24 1.53 -12.88
N ARG A 74 -4.34 1.03 -12.03
CA ARG A 74 -3.99 -0.40 -11.93
C ARG A 74 -5.21 -1.26 -11.61
N ALA A 75 -6.06 -0.86 -10.67
CA ALA A 75 -7.28 -1.57 -10.31
C ALA A 75 -8.30 -1.61 -11.48
N THR A 76 -8.42 -0.51 -12.25
CA THR A 76 -9.34 -0.43 -13.40
C THR A 76 -8.95 -1.42 -14.50
N PHE A 77 -7.67 -1.78 -14.64
CA PHE A 77 -7.23 -2.82 -15.58
C PHE A 77 -7.58 -4.25 -15.13
N VAL A 78 -7.97 -4.44 -13.86
CA VAL A 78 -8.36 -5.75 -13.31
C VAL A 78 -9.87 -6.02 -13.49
N ASP A 79 -10.69 -4.97 -13.57
CA ASP A 79 -12.17 -5.05 -13.66
C ASP A 79 -12.74 -5.05 -15.09
N GLN A 80 -11.91 -5.16 -16.15
CA GLN A 80 -12.41 -5.29 -17.52
C GLN A 80 -12.66 -6.75 -17.90
N ASP A 81 -13.82 -7.27 -17.48
CA ASP A 81 -14.56 -8.38 -18.12
C ASP A 81 -15.94 -7.89 -18.59
#